data_AF-A0A924IC67-F1
#
_entry.id   AF-A0A924IC67-F1
#
_cell.length_a   1.000
_cell.length_b   1.000
_cell.length_c   1.000
_cell.angle_alpha   90.00
_cell.angle_beta   90.00
_cell.angle_gamma   90.00
#
_symmetry.space_group_name_H-M   'P 1'
#
loop_
_entity.id
_entity.type
_entity.pdbx_description
1 polymer ?
#
loop_
_entity_poly.entity_id
_entity_poly.type
_entity_poly.pdbx_seq_one_letter_code
_entity_poly.pdbx_strand_id
1 'polypeptide(L)'
;MDHFFLRLREDTGLRSIKPINKFARLRERLKDPQWRKYGYALLLGKASALALLLGGILLVSFLTGGAARADDPVIKANDIVNPLNTVWVLISAFLVFGMQVGFTMLEAGFCRSRETVNVLMECIVDTCLCGVLFYACGYAFMFGSGNGFIGSGDGTTHNWFFLQNVPATYGTTGVALLAHFLFQFAFADTCSTITSGAMIGRTGFVGDLLYSLGVSGFIYPIIGHWCWGPDGFLALMGSAGHFLPWVGTSFHDFAGSTVVHTIGGFIALAGSFVLGPRLGRRFKRDGGGPMLPH
;
A
#
# COMPACT_ATOMS: atom_id res chain seq x y z
N MET A 1 12.25 15.22 -42.91
CA MET A 1 12.63 14.99 -41.50
C MET A 1 13.45 13.69 -41.31
N ASP A 2 13.29 12.70 -42.18
CA ASP A 2 13.99 11.40 -42.04
C ASP A 2 15.49 11.42 -42.39
N HIS A 3 15.94 12.36 -43.23
CA HIS A 3 17.38 12.49 -43.56
C HIS A 3 18.23 13.08 -42.42
N PHE A 4 17.63 13.79 -41.48
CA PHE A 4 18.36 14.38 -40.33
C PHE A 4 18.58 13.34 -39.22
N PHE A 5 17.61 12.43 -39.01
CA PHE A 5 17.76 11.31 -38.08
C PHE A 5 18.71 10.23 -38.58
N LEU A 6 18.84 10.05 -39.90
CA LEU A 6 19.82 9.11 -40.47
C LEU A 6 21.27 9.62 -40.33
N ARG A 7 21.53 10.93 -40.44
CA ARG A 7 22.88 11.49 -40.20
C ARG A 7 23.33 11.41 -38.74
N LEU A 8 22.42 11.61 -37.78
CA LEU A 8 22.75 11.43 -36.35
C LEU A 8 23.07 9.99 -35.97
N ARG A 9 22.62 9.01 -36.77
CA ARG A 9 22.91 7.59 -36.58
C ARG A 9 24.27 7.17 -37.14
N GLU A 10 24.78 7.86 -38.15
CA GLU A 10 26.10 7.58 -38.75
C GLU A 10 27.24 8.29 -38.01
N ASP A 11 27.01 9.49 -37.45
CA ASP A 11 28.06 10.28 -36.77
C ASP A 11 28.38 9.85 -35.33
N THR A 12 27.61 8.94 -34.73
CA THR A 12 27.80 8.54 -33.30
C THR A 12 28.51 7.21 -33.08
N GLY A 13 28.97 6.51 -34.13
CA GLY A 13 29.82 5.33 -33.96
C GLY A 13 29.27 4.25 -33.02
N LEU A 14 27.94 4.17 -32.87
CA LEU A 14 27.27 3.21 -32.00
C LEU A 14 27.33 1.82 -32.66
N ARG A 15 28.49 1.18 -32.46
CA ARG A 15 28.68 -0.25 -32.67
C ARG A 15 27.52 -1.00 -32.00
N SER A 16 26.94 -1.93 -32.78
CA SER A 16 26.09 -3.05 -32.33
C SER A 16 26.20 -3.30 -30.82
N ILE A 17 25.14 -2.94 -30.09
CA ILE A 17 25.03 -3.23 -28.66
C ILE A 17 24.86 -4.74 -28.55
N LYS A 18 25.98 -5.47 -28.40
CA LYS A 18 25.97 -6.88 -27.99
C LYS A 18 25.14 -6.99 -26.69
N PRO A 19 24.41 -8.09 -26.46
CA PRO A 19 23.74 -8.35 -25.19
C PRO A 19 24.81 -8.57 -24.12
N ILE A 20 25.34 -7.48 -23.58
CA ILE A 20 26.37 -7.51 -22.54
C ILE A 20 25.68 -7.94 -21.25
N ASN A 21 26.03 -9.16 -20.83
CA ASN A 21 25.60 -9.81 -19.60
C ASN A 21 25.66 -8.83 -18.42
N LYS A 22 24.50 -8.47 -17.85
CA LYS A 22 24.38 -7.42 -16.81
C LYS A 22 25.31 -7.71 -15.61
N PHE A 23 25.51 -8.98 -15.30
CA PHE A 23 26.40 -9.45 -14.23
C PHE A 23 27.88 -9.20 -14.53
N ALA A 24 28.32 -9.31 -15.79
CA ALA A 24 29.70 -9.01 -16.18
C ALA A 24 29.99 -7.50 -16.03
N ARG A 25 29.03 -6.66 -16.43
CA ARG A 25 29.11 -5.20 -16.26
C ARG A 25 29.14 -4.77 -14.79
N LEU A 26 28.32 -5.40 -13.95
CA LEU A 26 28.34 -5.16 -12.51
C LEU A 26 29.67 -5.58 -11.90
N ARG A 27 30.21 -6.74 -12.30
CA ARG A 27 31.51 -7.25 -11.85
C ARG A 27 32.66 -6.32 -12.24
N GLU A 28 32.64 -5.73 -13.44
CA GLU A 28 33.62 -4.73 -13.85
C GLU A 28 33.47 -3.42 -13.07
N ARG A 29 32.24 -2.92 -12.90
CA ARG A 29 31.98 -1.72 -12.09
C ARG A 29 32.41 -1.87 -10.64
N LEU A 30 32.26 -3.07 -10.06
CA LEU A 30 32.71 -3.35 -8.69
C LEU A 30 34.24 -3.37 -8.53
N LYS A 31 35.01 -3.48 -9.62
CA LYS A 31 36.48 -3.37 -9.58
C LYS A 31 36.96 -1.92 -9.56
N ASP A 32 36.16 -0.99 -10.05
CA ASP A 32 36.51 0.44 -10.08
C ASP A 32 36.40 1.05 -8.66
N PRO A 33 37.49 1.65 -8.13
CA PRO A 33 37.50 2.28 -6.82
C PRO A 33 36.45 3.39 -6.65
N GLN A 34 36.12 4.14 -7.72
CA GLN A 34 35.11 5.20 -7.66
C GLN A 34 33.71 4.62 -7.52
N TRP A 35 33.38 3.60 -8.30
CA TRP A 35 32.10 2.89 -8.20
C TRP A 35 31.90 2.20 -6.85
N ARG A 36 32.97 1.69 -6.24
CA ARG A 36 32.92 1.16 -4.87
C ARG A 36 32.54 2.24 -3.86
N LYS A 37 33.10 3.46 -3.97
CA LYS A 37 32.73 4.60 -3.11
C LYS A 37 31.27 4.98 -3.27
N TYR A 38 30.77 5.07 -4.51
CA TYR A 38 29.35 5.34 -4.77
C TYR A 38 28.44 4.21 -4.27
N GLY A 39 28.85 2.95 -4.44
CA GLY A 39 28.14 1.78 -3.94
C GLY A 39 28.05 1.78 -2.41
N TYR A 40 29.16 2.07 -1.72
CA TYR A 40 29.16 2.20 -0.27
C TYR A 40 28.31 3.39 0.19
N ALA A 41 28.39 4.54 -0.47
CA ALA A 41 27.56 5.70 -0.13
C ALA A 41 26.05 5.40 -0.30
N LEU A 42 25.67 4.70 -1.37
CA LEU A 42 24.29 4.28 -1.61
C LEU A 42 23.81 3.27 -0.56
N LEU A 43 24.62 2.26 -0.25
CA LEU A 43 24.29 1.24 0.75
C LEU A 43 24.23 1.82 2.16
N LEU A 44 25.17 2.69 2.52
CA LEU A 44 25.16 3.40 3.81
C LEU A 44 23.96 4.33 3.93
N GLY A 45 23.59 5.05 2.85
CA GLY A 45 22.39 5.88 2.84
C GLY A 45 21.10 5.08 3.03
N LYS A 46 21.01 3.89 2.40
CA LYS A 46 19.88 2.98 2.61
C LYS A 46 19.85 2.39 4.01
N ALA A 47 21.01 1.98 4.53
CA ALA A 47 21.14 1.42 5.88
C ALA A 47 20.82 2.48 6.95
N SER A 48 21.27 3.72 6.77
CA SER A 48 20.97 4.82 7.70
C SER A 48 19.49 5.22 7.64
N ALA A 49 18.88 5.28 6.46
CA ALA A 49 17.44 5.52 6.33
C ALA A 49 16.62 4.43 7.03
N LEU A 50 16.98 3.15 6.84
CA LEU A 50 16.34 2.03 7.53
C LEU A 50 16.55 2.10 9.04
N ALA A 51 17.75 2.44 9.50
CA ALA A 51 18.05 2.61 10.92
C ALA A 51 17.28 3.78 11.54
N LEU A 52 17.11 4.90 10.82
CA LEU A 52 16.32 6.04 11.26
C LEU A 52 14.83 5.71 11.31
N LEU A 53 14.31 4.95 10.33
CA LEU A 53 12.93 4.46 10.35
C LEU A 53 12.70 3.55 11.56
N LEU A 54 13.54 2.52 11.75
CA LEU A 54 13.44 1.59 12.86
C LEU A 54 13.64 2.31 14.21
N GLY A 55 14.61 3.22 14.29
CA GLY A 55 14.84 4.06 15.46
C GLY A 55 13.64 4.96 15.77
N GLY A 56 13.00 5.53 14.75
CA GLY A 56 11.77 6.31 14.88
C GLY A 56 10.61 5.45 15.38
N ILE A 57 10.42 4.25 14.83
CA ILE A 57 9.42 3.28 15.29
C ILE A 57 9.66 2.92 16.76
N LEU A 58 10.91 2.60 17.13
CA LEU A 58 11.28 2.26 18.51
C LEU A 58 11.10 3.45 19.45
N LEU A 59 11.46 4.66 19.03
CA LEU A 59 11.31 5.88 19.83
C LEU A 59 9.84 6.23 20.06
N VAL A 60 9.00 6.22 19.02
CA VAL A 60 7.56 6.45 19.15
C VAL A 60 6.96 5.37 20.04
N SER A 61 7.34 4.11 19.83
CA SER A 61 6.89 2.99 20.67
C SER A 61 7.31 3.16 22.14
N PHE A 62 8.49 3.68 22.40
CA PHE A 62 8.98 3.95 23.75
C PHE A 62 8.27 5.16 24.40
N LEU A 63 8.03 6.23 23.65
CA LEU A 63 7.41 7.46 24.16
C LEU A 63 5.90 7.30 24.41
N THR A 64 5.24 6.46 23.63
CA THR A 64 3.79 6.22 23.74
C THR A 64 3.45 4.94 24.51
N GLY A 65 4.42 4.03 24.68
CA GLY A 65 4.24 2.75 25.36
C GLY A 65 4.17 2.92 26.88
N GLY A 66 3.02 2.63 27.46
CA GLY A 66 2.90 2.48 28.91
C GLY A 66 3.69 1.27 29.41
N ALA A 67 4.40 1.42 30.53
CA ALA A 67 5.10 0.31 31.18
C ALA A 67 4.08 -0.72 31.72
N ALA A 68 3.64 -1.66 30.89
CA ALA A 68 2.88 -2.82 31.33
C ALA A 68 3.82 -3.73 32.13
N ARG A 69 3.64 -3.77 33.45
CA ARG A 69 4.25 -4.79 34.30
C ARG A 69 3.66 -6.14 33.90
N ALA A 70 4.52 -7.11 33.63
CA ALA A 70 4.11 -8.48 33.36
C ALA A 70 3.51 -9.07 34.64
N ASP A 71 2.19 -9.18 34.70
CA ASP A 71 1.53 -10.18 35.52
C ASP A 71 1.73 -11.57 34.86
N ASP A 72 1.72 -12.63 35.66
CA ASP A 72 1.98 -14.01 35.23
C ASP A 72 1.20 -14.39 33.96
N PRO A 73 1.82 -15.10 32.99
CA PRO A 73 1.20 -15.38 31.70
C PRO A 73 0.08 -16.40 31.88
N VAL A 74 -1.16 -15.91 32.01
CA VAL A 74 -2.33 -16.72 31.69
C VAL A 74 -2.30 -16.93 30.18
N ILE A 75 -1.87 -18.11 29.73
CA ILE A 75 -1.88 -18.49 28.31
C ILE A 75 -3.32 -18.45 27.83
N LYS A 76 -3.70 -17.38 27.13
CA LYS A 76 -5.01 -17.28 26.46
C LYS A 76 -4.90 -18.03 25.14
N ALA A 77 -6.00 -18.57 24.63
CA ALA A 77 -6.01 -19.26 23.34
C ALA A 77 -5.47 -18.39 22.18
N ASN A 78 -5.54 -17.05 22.31
CA ASN A 78 -5.02 -16.07 21.37
C ASN A 78 -3.48 -15.88 21.44
N ASP A 79 -2.77 -16.57 22.33
CA ASP A 79 -1.32 -16.46 22.47
C ASP A 79 -0.56 -17.54 21.68
N ILE A 80 -1.27 -18.52 21.12
CA ILE A 80 -0.66 -19.63 20.37
C ILE A 80 -0.58 -19.28 18.89
N VAL A 81 0.61 -18.85 18.45
CA VAL A 81 0.91 -18.65 17.03
C VAL A 81 1.00 -20.00 16.33
N ASN A 82 0.17 -20.20 15.31
CA ASN A 82 0.28 -21.31 14.37
C ASN A 82 1.30 -20.95 13.28
N PRO A 83 2.46 -21.64 13.21
CA PRO A 83 3.51 -21.31 12.26
C PRO A 83 3.08 -21.52 10.80
N LEU A 84 2.29 -22.56 10.51
CA LEU A 84 1.85 -22.86 9.14
C LEU A 84 0.90 -21.80 8.61
N ASN A 85 -0.09 -21.40 9.41
CA ASN A 85 -1.01 -20.31 9.03
C ASN A 85 -0.26 -18.99 8.85
N THR A 86 0.68 -18.70 9.75
CA THR A 86 1.49 -17.47 9.67
C THR A 86 2.36 -17.44 8.43
N VAL A 87 3.04 -18.54 8.08
CA VAL A 87 3.86 -18.64 6.87
C VAL A 87 3.00 -18.48 5.62
N TRP A 88 1.83 -19.11 5.55
CA TRP A 88 0.93 -18.96 4.43
C TRP A 88 0.46 -17.52 4.24
N VAL A 89 0.09 -16.83 5.33
CA VAL A 89 -0.30 -15.41 5.30
C VAL A 89 0.86 -14.52 4.88
N LEU A 90 2.09 -14.79 5.33
CA LEU A 90 3.27 -14.03 4.90
C LEU A 90 3.55 -14.22 3.40
N ILE A 91 3.52 -15.45 2.89
CA ILE A 91 3.66 -15.72 1.45
C ILE A 91 2.59 -14.96 0.67
N SER A 92 1.34 -15.03 1.13
CA SER A 92 0.23 -14.31 0.51
C SER A 92 0.43 -12.80 0.55
N ALA A 93 0.94 -12.25 1.66
CA ALA A 93 1.23 -10.82 1.81
C ALA A 93 2.29 -10.37 0.80
N PHE A 94 3.35 -11.14 0.58
CA PHE A 94 4.35 -10.82 -0.43
C PHE A 94 3.81 -10.91 -1.87
N LEU A 95 2.90 -11.85 -2.15
CA LEU A 95 2.24 -11.93 -3.45
C LEU A 95 1.32 -10.73 -3.71
N VAL A 96 0.51 -10.34 -2.72
CA VAL A 96 -0.35 -9.15 -2.81
C VAL A 96 0.49 -7.89 -2.91
N PHE A 97 1.55 -7.75 -2.11
CA PHE A 97 2.48 -6.64 -2.24
C PHE A 97 3.17 -6.60 -3.62
N GLY A 98 3.41 -7.78 -4.23
CA GLY A 98 3.87 -7.89 -5.62
C GLY A 98 2.91 -7.26 -6.64
N MET A 99 1.62 -7.12 -6.32
CA MET A 99 0.66 -6.39 -7.16
C MET A 99 1.06 -4.92 -7.32
N GLN A 100 1.76 -4.31 -6.37
CA GLN A 100 2.19 -2.91 -6.46
C GLN A 100 3.18 -2.67 -7.57
N VAL A 101 4.03 -3.65 -7.86
CA VAL A 101 4.88 -3.61 -9.05
C VAL A 101 4.01 -3.69 -10.32
N GLY A 102 2.98 -4.53 -10.31
CA GLY A 102 2.02 -4.65 -11.41
C GLY A 102 1.25 -3.36 -11.67
N PHE A 103 0.69 -2.73 -10.64
CA PHE A 103 0.01 -1.45 -10.76
C PHE A 103 0.95 -0.33 -11.20
N THR A 104 2.15 -0.25 -10.62
CA THR A 104 3.15 0.73 -11.04
C THR A 104 3.46 0.59 -12.53
N MET A 105 3.60 -0.64 -13.04
CA MET A 105 3.79 -0.90 -14.48
C MET A 105 2.56 -0.56 -15.31
N LEU A 106 1.36 -0.84 -14.81
CA LEU A 106 0.09 -0.52 -15.47
C LEU A 106 -0.09 1.00 -15.60
N GLU A 107 0.08 1.74 -14.50
CA GLU A 107 0.02 3.18 -14.44
C GLU A 107 1.09 3.82 -15.34
N ALA A 108 2.33 3.34 -15.20
CA ALA A 108 3.41 3.76 -16.07
C ALA A 108 3.09 3.48 -17.53
N GLY A 109 2.38 2.41 -17.87
CA GLY A 109 1.94 1.99 -19.22
C GLY A 109 0.69 2.70 -19.78
N PHE A 110 -0.06 3.43 -18.96
CA PHE A 110 -1.22 4.24 -19.39
C PHE A 110 -1.03 5.76 -19.25
N CYS A 111 0.02 6.22 -18.57
CA CYS A 111 0.39 7.64 -18.49
C CYS A 111 0.98 8.17 -19.82
N ARG A 112 1.32 9.44 -19.95
CA ARG A 112 2.11 9.89 -21.11
C ARG A 112 3.59 9.64 -20.84
N SER A 113 4.38 9.34 -21.87
CA SER A 113 5.83 9.08 -21.74
C SER A 113 6.61 10.15 -20.98
N ARG A 114 6.18 11.42 -21.06
CA ARG A 114 6.80 12.53 -20.32
C ARG A 114 6.48 12.54 -18.81
N GLU A 115 5.41 11.87 -18.40
CA GLU A 115 4.95 11.80 -16.99
C GLU A 115 5.42 10.51 -16.30
N THR A 116 5.94 9.52 -17.04
CA THR A 116 6.27 8.20 -16.50
C THR A 116 7.20 8.24 -15.30
N VAL A 117 8.21 9.13 -15.30
CA VAL A 117 9.13 9.23 -14.15
C VAL A 117 8.41 9.74 -12.90
N ASN A 118 7.49 10.70 -13.06
CA ASN A 118 6.73 11.25 -11.95
C ASN A 118 5.81 10.18 -11.33
N VAL A 119 5.13 9.42 -12.19
CA VAL A 119 4.27 8.31 -11.80
C VAL A 119 5.03 7.24 -11.00
N LEU A 120 6.20 6.83 -11.49
CA LEU A 120 7.02 5.83 -10.79
C LEU A 120 7.43 6.30 -9.38
N MET A 121 7.69 7.61 -9.22
CA MET A 121 8.01 8.19 -7.91
C MET A 121 6.78 8.28 -7.02
N GLU A 122 5.63 8.69 -7.57
CA GLU A 122 4.36 8.78 -6.86
C GLU A 122 3.93 7.42 -6.30
N CYS A 123 3.98 6.34 -7.09
CA CYS A 123 3.62 4.99 -6.60
C CYS A 123 4.51 4.54 -5.43
N ILE A 124 5.82 4.81 -5.49
CA ILE A 124 6.74 4.42 -4.40
C ILE A 124 6.45 5.22 -3.13
N VAL A 125 6.23 6.54 -3.27
CA VAL A 125 5.93 7.42 -2.14
C VAL A 125 4.57 7.09 -1.53
N ASP A 126 3.57 6.77 -2.35
CA ASP A 126 2.24 6.32 -1.91
C ASP A 126 2.35 5.06 -1.05
N THR A 127 3.06 4.02 -1.52
CA THR A 127 3.29 2.80 -0.75
C THR A 127 3.98 3.07 0.60
N CYS A 128 5.00 3.94 0.62
CA CYS A 128 5.68 4.30 1.86
C CYS A 128 4.75 5.05 2.82
N LEU A 129 3.96 6.00 2.32
CA LEU A 129 3.04 6.80 3.11
C LEU A 129 1.88 5.93 3.65
N CYS A 130 1.31 5.07 2.81
CA CYS A 130 0.33 4.08 3.20
C CYS A 130 0.84 3.20 4.34
N GLY A 131 2.08 2.69 4.23
CA GLY A 131 2.68 1.86 5.27
C GLY A 131 2.81 2.58 6.61
N VAL A 132 3.25 3.84 6.61
CA VAL A 132 3.37 4.66 7.83
C VAL A 132 2.01 4.97 8.44
N LEU A 133 1.01 5.34 7.63
CA LEU A 133 -0.32 5.70 8.11
C LEU A 133 -1.11 4.50 8.62
N PHE A 134 -1.03 3.38 7.90
CA PHE A 134 -1.67 2.13 8.28
C PHE A 134 -1.02 1.56 9.56
N TYR A 135 0.30 1.69 9.71
CA TYR A 135 1.00 1.41 10.96
C TYR A 135 0.55 2.33 12.11
N ALA A 136 0.52 3.65 11.88
CA ALA A 136 0.24 4.62 12.93
C ALA A 136 -1.20 4.52 13.46
N CYS A 137 -2.18 4.40 12.57
CA CYS A 137 -3.59 4.40 12.96
C CYS A 137 -4.50 3.51 12.12
N GLY A 138 -4.21 3.29 10.84
CA GLY A 138 -5.14 2.56 9.95
C GLY A 138 -5.44 1.13 10.40
N TYR A 139 -4.45 0.39 10.90
CA TYR A 139 -4.69 -0.96 11.43
C TYR A 139 -5.60 -0.95 12.67
N ALA A 140 -5.42 0.03 13.56
CA ALA A 140 -6.25 0.19 14.74
C ALA A 140 -7.70 0.53 14.37
N PHE A 141 -7.89 1.44 13.41
CA PHE A 141 -9.22 1.81 12.91
C PHE A 141 -9.93 0.65 12.23
N MET A 142 -9.20 -0.19 11.48
CA MET A 142 -9.80 -1.26 10.70
C MET A 142 -10.07 -2.53 11.51
N PHE A 143 -9.10 -2.96 12.33
CA PHE A 143 -9.11 -4.29 12.97
C PHE A 143 -9.15 -4.24 14.50
N GLY A 144 -9.00 -3.07 15.11
CA GLY A 144 -9.27 -2.90 16.53
C GLY A 144 -10.76 -3.07 16.81
N SER A 145 -11.10 -3.54 18.01
CA SER A 145 -12.45 -3.44 18.54
C SER A 145 -12.79 -1.97 18.86
N GLY A 146 -14.05 -1.58 18.70
CA GLY A 146 -14.51 -0.23 18.99
C GLY A 146 -16.03 -0.14 18.98
N ASN A 147 -16.60 0.44 17.92
CA ASN A 147 -18.02 0.39 17.63
C ASN A 147 -18.25 -0.02 16.17
N GLY A 148 -19.50 -0.23 15.77
CA GLY A 148 -19.80 -0.68 14.40
C GLY A 148 -19.32 0.21 13.25
N PHE A 149 -18.88 1.44 13.53
CA PHE A 149 -18.33 2.36 12.53
C PHE A 149 -16.80 2.41 12.50
N ILE A 150 -16.11 2.28 13.64
CA ILE A 150 -14.65 2.45 13.72
C ILE A 150 -14.07 1.69 14.91
N GLY A 151 -12.95 1.01 14.67
CA GLY A 151 -12.13 0.36 15.68
C GLY A 151 -11.15 1.31 16.36
N SER A 152 -10.63 0.94 17.53
CA SER A 152 -9.54 1.71 18.17
C SER A 152 -8.54 0.87 18.93
N GLY A 153 -8.93 -0.33 19.40
CA GLY A 153 -8.08 -1.08 20.33
C GLY A 153 -8.55 -2.50 20.61
N ASP A 154 -8.42 -2.93 21.87
CA ASP A 154 -8.80 -4.28 22.32
C ASP A 154 -10.22 -4.36 22.90
N GLY A 155 -11.00 -3.27 22.81
CA GLY A 155 -12.34 -3.17 23.41
C GLY A 155 -12.32 -2.83 24.90
N THR A 156 -11.14 -2.56 25.47
CA THR A 156 -10.95 -2.07 26.83
C THR A 156 -10.32 -0.67 26.81
N THR A 157 -9.36 -0.37 27.70
CA THR A 157 -8.68 0.92 27.78
C THR A 157 -7.48 1.01 26.82
N HIS A 158 -7.04 -0.10 26.21
CA HIS A 158 -5.84 -0.11 25.37
C HIS A 158 -6.17 0.15 23.91
N ASN A 159 -5.49 1.14 23.33
CA ASN A 159 -5.56 1.43 21.90
C ASN A 159 -4.43 0.73 21.14
N TRP A 160 -4.68 0.42 19.87
CA TRP A 160 -3.74 -0.26 18.97
C TRP A 160 -2.97 0.69 18.04
N PHE A 161 -3.03 2.00 18.32
CA PHE A 161 -2.23 2.99 17.60
C PHE A 161 -0.74 2.61 17.66
N PHE A 162 -0.03 2.79 16.53
CA PHE A 162 1.37 2.37 16.38
C PHE A 162 1.64 0.90 16.69
N LEU A 163 0.64 0.02 16.52
CA LEU A 163 0.68 -1.41 16.88
C LEU A 163 1.05 -1.65 18.36
N GLN A 164 0.67 -0.75 19.26
CA GLN A 164 0.90 -0.93 20.69
C GLN A 164 -0.19 -1.77 21.35
N ASN A 165 0.17 -2.50 22.41
CA ASN A 165 -0.75 -3.35 23.17
C ASN A 165 -1.55 -4.33 22.29
N VAL A 166 -0.97 -4.72 21.15
CA VAL A 166 -1.56 -5.68 20.23
C VAL A 166 -1.29 -7.11 20.73
N PRO A 167 -2.26 -8.03 20.59
CA PRO A 167 -2.05 -9.43 20.95
C PRO A 167 -1.03 -10.12 20.03
N ALA A 168 -0.54 -11.29 20.46
CA ALA A 168 0.41 -12.08 19.66
C ALA A 168 -0.21 -12.59 18.34
N THR A 169 -1.50 -12.94 18.36
CA THR A 169 -2.24 -13.38 17.18
C THR A 169 -3.46 -12.51 16.91
N TYR A 170 -3.93 -12.49 15.66
CA TYR A 170 -5.18 -11.81 15.31
C TYR A 170 -6.39 -12.73 15.53
N GLY A 171 -7.27 -12.34 16.45
CA GLY A 171 -8.45 -13.12 16.83
C GLY A 171 -8.08 -14.54 17.27
N THR A 172 -8.86 -15.52 16.80
CA THR A 172 -8.63 -16.96 17.06
C THR A 172 -7.94 -17.69 15.90
N THR A 173 -7.39 -16.94 14.92
CA THR A 173 -6.84 -17.51 13.68
C THR A 173 -5.51 -18.25 13.86
N GLY A 174 -4.81 -17.98 14.97
CA GLY A 174 -3.44 -18.40 15.20
C GLY A 174 -2.42 -17.72 14.27
N VAL A 175 -2.82 -16.76 13.45
CA VAL A 175 -1.89 -15.99 12.60
C VAL A 175 -1.23 -14.92 13.46
N ALA A 176 0.11 -14.84 13.42
CA ALA A 176 0.83 -13.77 14.10
C ALA A 176 0.31 -12.40 13.66
N LEU A 177 0.02 -11.51 14.61
CA LEU A 177 -0.66 -10.25 14.30
C LEU A 177 0.15 -9.38 13.33
N LEU A 178 1.48 -9.39 13.44
CA LEU A 178 2.36 -8.68 12.50
C LEU A 178 2.30 -9.24 11.07
N ALA A 179 2.08 -10.55 10.91
CA ALA A 179 1.87 -11.14 9.60
C ALA A 179 0.52 -10.72 9.01
N HIS A 180 -0.53 -10.67 9.85
CA HIS A 180 -1.83 -10.14 9.45
C HIS A 180 -1.75 -8.64 9.09
N PHE A 181 -1.03 -7.84 9.88
CA PHE A 181 -0.76 -6.44 9.57
C PHE A 181 -0.10 -6.28 8.19
N LEU A 182 0.97 -7.04 7.91
CA LEU A 182 1.67 -6.95 6.62
C LEU A 182 0.76 -7.34 5.45
N PHE A 183 -0.06 -8.38 5.63
CA PHE A 183 -1.05 -8.81 4.66
C PHE A 183 -2.04 -7.68 4.37
N GLN A 184 -2.62 -7.08 5.41
CA GLN A 184 -3.65 -6.05 5.27
C GLN A 184 -3.10 -4.71 4.79
N PHE A 185 -1.85 -4.38 5.13
CA PHE A 185 -1.13 -3.25 4.56
C PHE A 185 -1.09 -3.34 3.03
N ALA A 186 -0.80 -4.53 2.47
CA ALA A 186 -0.77 -4.69 1.02
C ALA A 186 -2.14 -4.46 0.35
N PHE A 187 -3.25 -4.77 1.03
CA PHE A 187 -4.60 -4.45 0.55
C PHE A 187 -4.93 -2.96 0.67
N ALA A 188 -4.53 -2.31 1.78
CA ALA A 188 -4.67 -0.87 1.95
C ALA A 188 -3.93 -0.11 0.83
N ASP A 189 -2.71 -0.54 0.54
CA ASP A 189 -1.89 0.01 -0.53
C ASP A 189 -2.50 -0.23 -1.92
N THR A 190 -3.06 -1.41 -2.14
CA THR A 190 -3.82 -1.71 -3.39
C THR A 190 -5.00 -0.75 -3.56
N CYS A 191 -5.76 -0.45 -2.50
CA CYS A 191 -6.87 0.51 -2.57
C CYS A 191 -6.39 1.93 -2.88
N SER A 192 -5.28 2.38 -2.27
CA SER A 192 -4.68 3.69 -2.53
C SER A 192 -4.23 3.81 -3.99
N THR A 193 -3.53 2.79 -4.48
CA THR A 193 -3.01 2.73 -5.85
C THR A 193 -4.10 2.69 -6.94
N ILE A 194 -5.26 2.08 -6.68
CA ILE A 194 -6.41 2.18 -7.61
C ILE A 194 -6.82 3.65 -7.79
N THR A 195 -6.69 4.45 -6.73
CA THR A 195 -7.03 5.87 -6.72
C THR A 195 -6.01 6.71 -7.50
N SER A 196 -4.69 6.50 -7.31
CA SER A 196 -3.64 7.20 -8.09
C SER A 196 -3.81 6.99 -9.58
N GLY A 197 -3.96 5.73 -10.02
CA GLY A 197 -3.98 5.39 -11.44
C GLY A 197 -5.09 6.07 -12.23
N ALA A 198 -6.23 6.38 -11.61
CA ALA A 198 -7.31 7.11 -12.26
C ALA A 198 -7.01 8.61 -12.43
N MET A 199 -6.29 9.19 -11.48
CA MET A 199 -5.98 10.62 -11.42
C MET A 199 -4.65 11.00 -12.09
N ILE A 200 -3.85 10.00 -12.45
CA ILE A 200 -2.56 10.11 -13.13
C ILE A 200 -2.50 11.16 -14.26
N GLY A 201 -1.36 11.88 -14.29
CA GLY A 201 -1.02 12.89 -15.30
C GLY A 201 -1.79 14.21 -15.20
N ARG A 202 -2.53 14.43 -14.10
CA ARG A 202 -3.23 15.69 -13.81
C ARG A 202 -3.40 16.01 -12.31
N THR A 203 -3.08 15.08 -11.41
CA THR A 203 -2.81 15.42 -10.00
C THR A 203 -1.38 15.94 -9.89
N GLY A 204 -1.17 16.93 -9.04
CA GLY A 204 0.18 17.31 -8.64
C GLY A 204 0.59 16.52 -7.39
N PHE A 205 1.89 16.34 -7.19
CA PHE A 205 2.48 15.58 -6.09
C PHE A 205 1.89 15.87 -4.69
N VAL A 206 1.59 17.13 -4.36
CA VAL A 206 0.94 17.49 -3.08
C VAL A 206 -0.47 16.91 -2.96
N GLY A 207 -1.22 16.92 -4.06
CA GLY A 207 -2.52 16.26 -4.14
C GLY A 207 -2.40 14.75 -3.94
N ASP A 208 -1.31 14.14 -4.43
CA ASP A 208 -1.05 12.72 -4.22
C ASP A 208 -0.81 12.37 -2.75
N LEU A 209 -0.01 13.17 -2.05
CA LEU A 209 0.20 13.01 -0.61
C LEU A 209 -1.09 13.20 0.19
N LEU A 210 -1.92 14.18 -0.18
CA LEU A 210 -3.15 14.48 0.54
C LEU A 210 -4.22 13.40 0.34
N TYR A 211 -4.42 12.89 -0.88
CA TYR A 211 -5.37 11.80 -1.08
C TYR A 211 -4.86 10.53 -0.39
N SER A 212 -3.57 10.20 -0.52
CA SER A 212 -2.99 9.01 0.12
C SER A 212 -3.16 9.07 1.64
N LEU A 213 -2.99 10.24 2.24
CA LEU A 213 -3.28 10.48 3.66
C LEU A 213 -4.74 10.19 4.01
N GLY A 214 -5.67 10.75 3.22
CA GLY A 214 -7.10 10.53 3.42
C GLY A 214 -7.52 9.07 3.24
N VAL A 215 -7.03 8.41 2.19
CA VAL A 215 -7.41 7.04 1.83
C VAL A 215 -6.80 6.05 2.82
N SER A 216 -5.47 6.04 2.94
CA SER A 216 -4.73 5.05 3.72
C SER A 216 -4.87 5.24 5.23
N GLY A 217 -5.03 6.49 5.69
CA GLY A 217 -5.18 6.82 7.11
C GLY A 217 -6.62 6.74 7.62
N PHE A 218 -7.62 7.02 6.78
CA PHE A 218 -9.00 7.22 7.25
C PHE A 218 -10.04 6.46 6.42
N ILE A 219 -10.21 6.77 5.14
CA ILE A 219 -11.35 6.26 4.34
C ILE A 219 -11.32 4.74 4.22
N TYR A 220 -10.19 4.18 3.76
CA TYR A 220 -10.05 2.73 3.61
C TYR A 220 -10.18 1.99 4.96
N PRO A 221 -9.40 2.32 6.02
CA PRO A 221 -9.48 1.55 7.25
C PRO A 221 -10.84 1.67 7.96
N ILE A 222 -11.50 2.83 7.91
CA ILE A 222 -12.82 3.03 8.54
C ILE A 222 -13.90 2.21 7.82
N ILE A 223 -13.98 2.29 6.49
CA ILE A 223 -14.97 1.50 5.75
C ILE A 223 -14.60 0.00 5.80
N GLY A 224 -13.31 -0.31 5.80
CA GLY A 224 -12.79 -1.64 6.04
C GLY A 224 -13.27 -2.23 7.37
N HIS A 225 -13.33 -1.41 8.43
CA HIS A 225 -13.89 -1.81 9.71
C HIS A 225 -15.34 -2.24 9.60
N TRP A 226 -16.16 -1.53 8.80
CA TRP A 226 -17.58 -1.87 8.66
C TRP A 226 -17.76 -3.30 8.19
N CYS A 227 -16.92 -3.77 7.28
CA CYS A 227 -17.03 -5.07 6.60
C CYS A 227 -16.20 -6.19 7.24
N TRP A 228 -14.97 -5.89 7.70
CA TRP A 228 -13.97 -6.86 8.17
C TRP A 228 -13.52 -6.63 9.61
N GLY A 229 -13.95 -5.53 10.23
CA GLY A 229 -13.73 -5.29 11.65
C GLY A 229 -14.53 -6.27 12.50
N PRO A 230 -14.05 -6.59 13.72
CA PRO A 230 -14.69 -7.57 14.59
C PRO A 230 -16.13 -7.18 14.99
N ASP A 231 -16.40 -5.88 15.06
CA ASP A 231 -17.66 -5.28 15.48
C ASP A 231 -18.33 -4.41 14.40
N GLY A 232 -17.80 -4.44 13.18
CA GLY A 232 -18.31 -3.67 12.04
C GLY A 232 -19.81 -3.85 11.77
N PHE A 233 -20.52 -2.77 11.47
CA PHE A 233 -21.97 -2.84 11.32
C PHE A 233 -22.43 -3.69 10.12
N LEU A 234 -21.61 -3.81 9.06
CA LEU A 234 -21.86 -4.72 7.93
C LEU A 234 -21.37 -6.14 8.26
N ALA A 235 -20.26 -6.28 8.99
CA ALA A 235 -19.76 -7.57 9.47
C ALA A 235 -20.79 -8.27 10.36
N LEU A 236 -21.51 -7.52 11.20
CA LEU A 236 -22.53 -8.03 12.11
C LEU A 236 -23.97 -7.88 11.57
N MET A 237 -24.17 -7.36 10.35
CA MET A 237 -25.52 -7.18 9.82
C MET A 237 -26.29 -8.51 9.75
N GLY A 238 -27.62 -8.45 9.78
CA GLY A 238 -28.46 -9.64 9.74
C GLY A 238 -28.48 -10.48 11.03
N SER A 239 -27.64 -10.16 12.01
CA SER A 239 -27.71 -10.77 13.35
C SER A 239 -28.64 -9.97 14.28
N ALA A 240 -29.17 -10.63 15.31
CA ALA A 240 -30.13 -10.02 16.24
C ALA A 240 -29.49 -8.83 16.98
N GLY A 241 -30.16 -7.68 17.00
CA GLY A 241 -29.66 -6.45 17.63
C GLY A 241 -28.71 -5.61 16.77
N HIS A 242 -28.39 -6.03 15.55
CA HIS A 242 -27.50 -5.33 14.62
C HIS A 242 -28.24 -4.78 13.40
N PHE A 243 -27.51 -4.16 12.47
CA PHE A 243 -28.06 -3.55 11.27
C PHE A 243 -28.83 -4.57 10.40
N LEU A 244 -30.05 -4.23 9.97
CA LEU A 244 -30.92 -5.06 9.13
C LEU A 244 -31.11 -6.51 9.65
N PRO A 245 -31.59 -6.72 10.90
CA PRO A 245 -31.64 -8.05 11.50
C PRO A 245 -32.57 -9.02 10.76
N TRP A 246 -33.54 -8.52 10.00
CA TRP A 246 -34.45 -9.33 9.18
C TRP A 246 -33.79 -9.95 7.94
N VAL A 247 -32.60 -9.50 7.55
CA VAL A 247 -31.86 -10.06 6.41
C VAL A 247 -31.26 -11.43 6.76
N GLY A 248 -30.99 -11.69 8.05
CA GLY A 248 -30.55 -13.00 8.53
C GLY A 248 -29.15 -13.43 8.09
N THR A 249 -28.40 -12.58 7.39
CA THR A 249 -27.04 -12.87 6.91
C THR A 249 -26.16 -11.62 7.00
N SER A 250 -24.89 -11.83 7.35
CA SER A 250 -23.84 -10.81 7.38
C SER A 250 -23.39 -10.42 5.98
N PHE A 251 -22.76 -9.25 5.85
CA PHE A 251 -22.09 -8.88 4.62
C PHE A 251 -20.90 -9.82 4.37
N HIS A 252 -20.73 -10.27 3.12
CA HIS A 252 -19.66 -11.17 2.73
C HIS A 252 -18.83 -10.56 1.61
N ASP A 253 -17.60 -10.20 1.93
CA ASP A 253 -16.56 -9.85 0.97
C ASP A 253 -15.29 -10.62 1.31
N PHE A 254 -14.94 -11.62 0.50
CA PHE A 254 -13.88 -12.56 0.85
C PHE A 254 -12.48 -11.95 0.74
N ALA A 255 -12.22 -11.17 -0.31
CA ALA A 255 -10.89 -10.69 -0.67
C ALA A 255 -10.86 -9.22 -1.11
N GLY A 256 -11.94 -8.47 -0.91
CA GLY A 256 -11.96 -7.02 -1.09
C GLY A 256 -12.54 -6.57 -2.44
N SER A 257 -13.50 -7.32 -2.99
CA SER A 257 -14.24 -6.85 -4.18
C SER A 257 -14.94 -5.52 -3.88
N THR A 258 -15.47 -5.39 -2.67
CA THR A 258 -16.01 -4.15 -2.15
C THR A 258 -14.93 -3.36 -1.42
N VAL A 259 -14.36 -3.94 -0.35
CA VAL A 259 -13.47 -3.24 0.60
C VAL A 259 -12.22 -2.65 -0.07
N VAL A 260 -11.73 -3.22 -1.15
CA VAL A 260 -10.53 -2.72 -1.84
C VAL A 260 -10.92 -2.10 -3.17
N HIS A 261 -11.51 -2.89 -4.06
CA HIS A 261 -11.75 -2.45 -5.44
C HIS A 261 -12.87 -1.44 -5.58
N THR A 262 -14.00 -1.65 -4.88
CA THR A 262 -15.12 -0.71 -4.97
C THR A 262 -14.80 0.58 -4.23
N ILE A 263 -14.22 0.52 -3.02
CA ILE A 263 -13.76 1.73 -2.30
C ILE A 263 -12.80 2.53 -3.16
N GLY A 264 -11.70 1.92 -3.61
CA GLY A 264 -10.72 2.57 -4.47
C GLY A 264 -11.35 3.10 -5.75
N GLY A 265 -12.26 2.35 -6.37
CA GLY A 265 -12.98 2.76 -7.58
C GLY A 265 -13.89 3.98 -7.39
N PHE A 266 -14.60 4.08 -6.27
CA PHE A 266 -15.46 5.24 -5.97
C PHE A 266 -14.65 6.48 -5.61
N ILE A 267 -13.53 6.31 -4.88
CA ILE A 267 -12.62 7.43 -4.60
C ILE A 267 -11.96 7.90 -5.90
N ALA A 268 -11.50 6.97 -6.74
CA ALA A 268 -10.97 7.25 -8.08
C ALA A 268 -11.98 8.00 -8.96
N LEU A 269 -13.26 7.61 -8.91
CA LEU A 269 -14.34 8.29 -9.62
C LEU A 269 -14.55 9.71 -9.10
N ALA A 270 -14.64 9.90 -7.78
CA ALA A 270 -14.80 11.21 -7.17
C ALA A 270 -13.62 12.14 -7.48
N GLY A 271 -12.38 11.66 -7.31
CA GLY A 271 -11.17 12.41 -7.63
C GLY A 271 -11.08 12.76 -9.11
N SER A 272 -11.40 11.81 -10.01
CA SER A 272 -11.43 12.06 -11.45
C SER A 272 -12.51 13.04 -11.87
N PHE A 273 -13.66 13.05 -11.18
CA PHE A 273 -14.74 14.00 -11.41
C PHE A 273 -14.32 15.43 -11.05
N VAL A 274 -13.69 15.61 -9.88
CA VAL A 274 -13.21 16.92 -9.42
C VAL A 274 -12.06 17.46 -10.28
N LEU A 275 -11.08 16.62 -10.62
CA LEU A 275 -9.96 17.00 -11.47
C LEU A 275 -10.36 17.27 -12.93
N GLY A 276 -11.49 16.71 -13.36
CA GLY A 276 -11.95 16.78 -14.73
C GLY A 276 -11.07 15.98 -15.71
N PRO A 277 -11.29 16.15 -17.03
CA PRO A 277 -10.58 15.37 -18.05
C PRO A 277 -9.16 15.87 -18.30
N ARG A 278 -8.27 14.92 -18.66
CA ARG A 278 -6.88 15.24 -19.06
C ARG A 278 -6.85 16.21 -20.24
N LEU A 279 -5.91 17.16 -20.20
CA LEU A 279 -5.71 18.13 -21.29
C LEU A 279 -5.48 17.44 -22.63
N GLY A 280 -6.23 17.84 -23.66
CA GLY A 280 -6.17 17.25 -25.00
C GLY A 280 -6.90 15.90 -25.14
N ARG A 281 -7.67 15.45 -24.14
CA ARG A 281 -8.55 14.28 -24.27
C ARG A 281 -9.67 14.58 -25.27
N ARG A 282 -9.76 13.78 -26.33
CA ARG A 282 -10.93 13.76 -27.23
C ARG A 282 -11.84 12.61 -26.84
N PHE A 283 -13.11 12.90 -26.59
CA PHE A 283 -14.09 11.89 -26.21
C PHE A 283 -14.72 11.24 -27.45
N LYS A 284 -15.33 10.06 -27.26
CA LYS A 284 -16.00 9.32 -28.34
C LYS A 284 -17.05 10.15 -29.07
N ARG A 285 -17.81 10.99 -28.33
CA ARG A 285 -18.79 11.92 -28.90
C ARG A 285 -18.17 12.97 -29.84
N ASP A 286 -16.89 13.28 -29.63
CA ASP A 286 -16.13 14.30 -30.38
C ASP A 286 -15.21 13.63 -31.44
N GLY A 287 -15.50 12.38 -31.82
CA GLY A 287 -14.69 11.61 -32.78
C GLY A 287 -13.38 11.05 -32.21
N GLY A 288 -13.18 11.12 -30.89
CA GLY A 288 -12.04 10.50 -30.21
C GLY A 288 -12.24 9.01 -29.92
N GLY A 289 -11.22 8.38 -29.33
CA GLY A 289 -11.25 6.97 -28.92
C GLY A 289 -10.64 6.76 -27.54
N PRO A 290 -10.55 5.52 -27.04
CA PRO A 290 -9.73 5.20 -25.86
C PRO A 290 -8.30 5.77 -26.03
N MET A 291 -7.67 6.18 -24.93
CA MET A 291 -6.25 6.57 -25.01
C MET A 291 -5.47 5.29 -25.30
N LEU A 292 -4.63 5.30 -26.34
CA LEU A 292 -3.77 4.15 -26.64
C LEU A 292 -2.73 4.01 -25.51
N PRO A 293 -2.50 2.78 -24.99
CA PRO A 293 -1.34 2.52 -24.15
C PRO A 293 -0.06 2.73 -24.97
N HIS A 294 1.04 3.00 -24.29
CA HIS A 294 2.36 3.22 -24.92
C HIS A 294 3.33 2.08 -24.66
#